data_AF-A0A674JXU6-F1
#
_entry.id   AF-A0A674JXU6-F1
#
_cell.length_a   1.000
_cell.length_b   1.000
_cell.length_c   1.000
_cell.angle_alpha   90.00
_cell.angle_beta   90.00
_cell.angle_gamma   90.00
#
_symmetry.space_group_name_H-M   'P 1'
#
loop_
_entity.id
_entity.type
_entity.pdbx_description
1 polymer ?
#
loop_
_entity_poly.entity_id
_entity_poly.type
_entity_poly.pdbx_seq_one_letter_code
_entity_poly.pdbx_strand_id
1 'polypeptide(L)'
;MLPINVDPDSKPGEYVLKSLFVNFTTQAERKIRIIMAEPLVISSMSSLSEYCLPSILRTLFDWYKRQNGIEDESHEYRPRTSTKSKSDEQQRDYLMERRDLAIDFIFSLVLIEVLKQIPLHPVIDSLVHDVINLAFKHFKYKEGYLGPNTGNMHIVADLYAEVIGVLAQAK
;
A
#
# COMPACT_ATOMS: atom_id res chain seq x y z
N MET A 1 -5.73 -7.53 0.76
CA MET A 1 -6.51 -8.78 0.86
C MET A 1 -7.79 -8.61 0.09
N LEU A 2 -7.74 -8.88 -1.20
CA LEU A 2 -8.88 -9.27 -2.02
C LEU A 2 -9.93 -10.09 -1.25
N PRO A 3 -11.23 -9.86 -1.48
CA PRO A 3 -12.26 -10.82 -1.08
C PRO A 3 -11.98 -12.18 -1.71
N ILE A 4 -11.45 -13.11 -0.91
CA ILE A 4 -11.42 -14.54 -1.22
C ILE A 4 -12.83 -14.94 -1.69
N ASN A 5 -12.95 -15.32 -2.96
CA ASN A 5 -14.23 -15.72 -3.53
C ASN A 5 -14.51 -17.16 -3.11
N VAL A 6 -15.65 -17.38 -2.48
CA VAL A 6 -16.02 -18.68 -1.94
C VAL A 6 -16.90 -19.37 -2.98
N ASP A 7 -16.30 -20.28 -3.73
CA ASP A 7 -16.98 -21.05 -4.76
C ASP A 7 -18.04 -21.98 -4.11
N PRO A 8 -19.34 -21.80 -4.38
CA PRO A 8 -20.41 -22.60 -3.76
C PRO A 8 -20.35 -24.09 -4.10
N ASP A 9 -19.61 -24.49 -5.15
CA ASP A 9 -19.40 -25.89 -5.53
C ASP A 9 -18.19 -26.54 -4.81
N SER A 10 -17.51 -25.79 -3.93
CA SER A 10 -16.44 -26.30 -3.08
C SER A 10 -16.96 -27.38 -2.12
N LYS A 11 -16.12 -28.37 -1.78
CA LYS A 11 -16.45 -29.33 -0.71
C LYS A 11 -16.85 -28.54 0.56
N PRO A 12 -17.86 -28.99 1.34
CA PRO A 12 -18.40 -28.20 2.45
C PRO A 12 -17.34 -27.69 3.43
N GLY A 13 -16.34 -28.51 3.75
CA GLY A 13 -15.22 -28.10 4.62
C GLY A 13 -14.30 -27.04 4.00
N GLU A 14 -14.04 -27.11 2.70
CA GLU A 14 -13.21 -26.14 1.97
C GLU A 14 -13.93 -24.79 1.79
N TYR A 15 -15.24 -24.83 1.51
CA TYR A 15 -16.11 -23.65 1.47
C TYR A 15 -16.06 -22.88 2.79
N VAL A 16 -16.23 -23.59 3.92
CA VAL A 16 -16.23 -22.99 5.27
C VAL A 16 -14.86 -22.40 5.59
N LEU A 17 -13.77 -23.11 5.29
CA LEU A 17 -12.42 -22.65 5.58
C LEU A 17 -12.06 -21.40 4.78
N LYS A 18 -12.35 -21.39 3.47
CA LYS A 18 -12.15 -20.23 2.60
C LYS A 18 -12.98 -19.06 3.10
N SER A 19 -14.28 -19.26 3.36
CA SER A 19 -15.20 -18.25 3.91
C SER A 19 -14.68 -17.57 5.18
N LEU A 20 -14.23 -18.37 6.15
CA LEU A 20 -13.69 -17.87 7.42
C LEU A 20 -12.41 -17.06 7.20
N PHE A 21 -11.52 -17.56 6.35
CA PHE A 21 -10.29 -16.86 6.01
C PHE A 21 -10.60 -15.51 5.35
N VAL A 22 -11.55 -15.41 4.42
CA VAL A 22 -11.99 -14.11 3.83
C VAL A 22 -12.39 -13.10 4.87
N ASN A 23 -13.22 -13.54 5.80
CA ASN A 23 -13.84 -12.67 6.76
C ASN A 23 -12.80 -12.16 7.77
N PHE A 24 -11.95 -13.07 8.25
CA PHE A 24 -10.84 -12.75 9.14
C PHE A 24 -9.88 -11.75 8.51
N THR A 25 -9.43 -12.04 7.29
CA THR A 25 -8.47 -11.24 6.52
C THR A 25 -9.03 -9.85 6.21
N THR A 26 -10.29 -9.77 5.78
CA THR A 26 -10.98 -8.50 5.53
C THR A 26 -11.15 -7.67 6.80
N GLN A 27 -11.49 -8.30 7.94
CA GLN A 27 -11.59 -7.61 9.23
C GLN A 27 -10.22 -7.14 9.73
N ALA A 28 -9.19 -7.97 9.64
CA ALA A 28 -7.83 -7.63 10.04
C ALA A 28 -7.31 -6.43 9.23
N GLU A 29 -7.52 -6.40 7.92
CA GLU A 29 -7.13 -5.25 7.09
C GLU A 29 -7.91 -3.97 7.38
N ARG A 30 -9.20 -4.09 7.68
CA ARG A 30 -9.98 -2.93 8.11
C ARG A 30 -9.44 -2.40 9.42
N LYS A 31 -9.14 -3.27 10.39
CA LYS A 31 -8.56 -2.86 11.68
C LYS A 31 -7.18 -2.22 11.52
N ILE A 32 -6.28 -2.81 10.74
CA ILE A 32 -4.95 -2.23 10.48
C ILE A 32 -5.08 -0.88 9.79
N ARG A 33 -5.94 -0.75 8.77
CA ARG A 33 -6.19 0.56 8.13
C ARG A 33 -6.80 1.56 9.09
N ILE A 34 -7.76 1.17 9.92
CA ILE A 34 -8.36 2.08 10.92
C ILE A 34 -7.30 2.51 11.93
N ILE A 35 -6.46 1.61 12.43
CA ILE A 35 -5.41 1.91 13.41
C ILE A 35 -4.30 2.78 12.78
N MET A 36 -3.92 2.54 11.52
CA MET A 36 -2.90 3.34 10.85
C MET A 36 -3.43 4.66 10.28
N ALA A 37 -4.73 4.75 10.00
CA ALA A 37 -5.43 5.98 9.66
C ALA A 37 -6.01 6.68 10.90
N GLU A 38 -5.78 6.12 12.10
CA GLU A 38 -6.23 6.77 13.33
C GLU A 38 -5.46 8.09 13.44
N PRO A 39 -6.18 9.22 13.62
CA PRO A 39 -5.55 10.53 13.71
C PRO A 39 -4.46 10.58 14.77
N LEU A 40 -4.55 9.75 15.81
CA LEU A 40 -3.57 9.68 16.90
C LEU A 40 -2.22 9.13 16.46
N VAL A 41 -2.18 8.09 15.63
CA VAL A 41 -0.92 7.49 15.16
C VAL A 41 -0.25 8.43 14.16
N ILE A 42 -1.05 8.98 13.25
CA ILE A 42 -0.60 9.95 12.25
C ILE A 42 -0.10 11.24 12.92
N SER A 43 -0.83 11.78 13.90
CA SER A 43 -0.40 12.97 14.65
C SER A 43 0.86 12.72 15.46
N SER A 44 0.99 11.54 16.08
CA SER A 44 2.21 11.15 16.79
C SER A 44 3.42 11.11 15.87
N MET A 45 3.26 10.56 14.66
CA MET A 45 4.33 10.57 13.64
C MET A 45 4.67 11.98 13.16
N SER A 46 3.67 12.84 12.97
CA SER A 46 3.87 14.26 12.64
C SER A 46 4.67 14.97 13.73
N SER A 47 4.27 14.86 14.99
CA SER A 47 4.97 15.48 16.13
C SER A 47 6.39 14.94 16.31
N LEU A 48 6.65 13.65 16.06
CA LEU A 48 8.02 13.11 16.08
C LEU A 48 8.88 13.69 14.95
N SER A 49 8.28 13.92 13.76
CA SER A 49 9.00 14.43 12.61
C SER A 49 9.48 15.87 12.76
N GLU A 50 8.85 16.67 13.63
CA GLU A 50 9.35 17.99 14.03
C GLU A 50 10.80 17.95 14.57
N TYR A 51 11.23 16.82 15.16
CA TYR A 51 12.55 16.70 15.78
C TYR A 51 13.54 15.85 14.97
N CYS A 52 13.06 14.93 14.13
CA CYS A 52 13.93 13.98 13.43
C CYS A 52 13.46 13.59 12.03
N LEU A 53 12.90 14.55 11.27
CA LEU A 53 12.38 14.38 9.91
C LEU A 53 13.25 13.51 8.99
N PRO A 54 14.57 13.75 8.82
CA PRO A 54 15.36 12.93 7.89
C PRO A 54 15.45 11.45 8.30
N SER A 55 15.45 11.14 9.60
CA SER A 55 15.50 9.77 10.10
C SER A 55 14.16 9.06 9.98
N ILE A 56 13.05 9.77 10.20
CA ILE A 56 11.70 9.23 9.99
C ILE A 56 11.48 8.96 8.50
N LEU A 57 11.84 9.90 7.61
CA LEU A 57 11.73 9.69 6.18
C LEU A 57 12.52 8.47 5.72
N ARG A 58 13.79 8.33 6.12
CA ARG A 58 14.59 7.12 5.78
C ARG A 58 13.92 5.84 6.25
N THR A 59 13.46 5.80 7.50
CA THR A 59 12.80 4.62 8.09
C THR A 59 11.50 4.28 7.37
N LEU A 60 10.70 5.29 7.02
CA LEU A 60 9.44 5.13 6.31
C LEU A 60 9.69 4.60 4.88
N PHE A 61 10.69 5.13 4.18
CA PHE A 61 11.09 4.65 2.86
C PHE A 61 11.66 3.22 2.90
N ASP A 62 12.45 2.88 3.91
CA ASP A 62 12.96 1.52 4.08
C ASP A 62 11.83 0.52 4.36
N TRP A 63 10.85 0.92 5.18
CA TRP A 63 9.65 0.12 5.40
C TRP A 63 8.88 -0.09 4.09
N TYR A 64 8.64 0.98 3.33
CA TYR A 64 7.93 0.93 2.03
C TYR A 64 8.64 0.00 1.03
N LYS A 65 9.97 0.14 0.90
CA LYS A 65 10.80 -0.73 0.04
C LYS A 65 10.72 -2.20 0.47
N ARG A 66 10.76 -2.48 1.78
CA ARG A 66 10.60 -3.85 2.30
C ARG A 66 9.22 -4.40 1.98
N GLN A 67 8.15 -3.62 2.14
CA GLN A 67 6.81 -4.09 1.80
C GLN A 67 6.67 -4.47 0.33
N ASN A 68 7.28 -3.68 -0.57
CA ASN A 68 7.30 -3.96 -2.01
C ASN A 68 8.29 -5.08 -2.40
N GLY A 69 9.30 -5.37 -1.57
CA GLY A 69 10.33 -6.39 -1.82
C GLY A 69 10.04 -7.77 -1.21
N ILE A 70 8.96 -7.96 -0.46
CA ILE A 70 8.54 -9.27 0.12
C ILE A 70 8.27 -10.32 -0.98
N GLU A 71 8.23 -9.94 -2.26
CA GLU A 71 8.07 -10.86 -3.38
C GLU A 71 9.38 -11.57 -3.79
N ASP A 72 10.55 -10.97 -3.56
CA ASP A 72 11.83 -11.50 -4.07
C ASP A 72 12.30 -12.76 -3.33
N GLU A 73 11.91 -12.97 -2.06
CA GLU A 73 12.21 -14.20 -1.30
C GLU A 73 11.22 -15.35 -1.55
N SER A 74 10.14 -15.12 -2.31
CA SER A 74 9.09 -16.14 -2.53
C SER A 74 9.20 -16.89 -3.87
N HIS A 75 10.17 -16.54 -4.71
CA HIS A 75 10.33 -17.13 -6.05
C HIS A 75 11.19 -18.41 -6.10
N GLU A 76 11.75 -18.89 -5.00
CA GLU A 76 12.34 -20.22 -4.91
C GLU A 76 11.37 -21.25 -4.31
N TYR A 77 10.28 -21.55 -5.01
CA TYR A 77 9.73 -22.90 -4.95
C TYR A 77 8.99 -23.30 -6.23
N ARG A 78 9.69 -24.03 -7.09
CA ARG A 78 9.08 -24.97 -8.04
C ARG A 78 9.71 -26.33 -7.79
N PRO A 79 8.92 -27.38 -7.50
CA PRO A 79 8.48 -28.19 -8.64
C PRO A 79 7.09 -28.84 -8.55
N ARG A 80 6.51 -28.91 -9.77
CA ARG A 80 5.65 -29.97 -10.34
C ARG A 80 4.14 -30.00 -10.06
N THR A 81 3.45 -30.21 -11.19
CA THR A 81 2.05 -30.66 -11.38
C THR A 81 0.98 -29.84 -10.68
N SER A 82 0.55 -28.75 -11.31
CA SER A 82 -0.75 -28.17 -10.99
C SER A 82 -1.39 -27.66 -12.27
N THR A 83 -2.48 -28.29 -12.67
CA THR A 83 -3.54 -27.67 -13.46
C THR A 83 -4.13 -26.52 -12.63
N LYS A 84 -3.40 -25.41 -12.47
CA LYS A 84 -3.96 -24.20 -11.88
C LYS A 84 -4.87 -23.56 -12.91
N SER A 85 -6.11 -23.32 -12.52
CA SER A 85 -7.09 -22.70 -13.40
C SER A 85 -6.72 -21.22 -13.60
N LYS A 86 -7.06 -20.65 -14.76
CA LYS A 86 -6.87 -19.21 -15.03
C LYS A 86 -7.51 -18.32 -13.94
N SER A 87 -8.56 -18.82 -13.29
CA SER A 87 -9.27 -18.14 -12.19
C SER A 87 -8.39 -17.95 -10.95
N ASP A 88 -7.58 -18.96 -10.58
CA ASP A 88 -6.73 -18.92 -9.39
C ASP A 88 -5.50 -17.99 -9.53
N GLU A 89 -5.07 -17.74 -10.76
CA GLU A 89 -4.02 -16.76 -11.05
C GLU A 89 -4.58 -15.34 -10.99
N GLN A 90 -5.74 -15.11 -11.61
CA GLN A 90 -6.40 -13.80 -11.63
C GLN A 90 -6.84 -13.33 -10.23
N GLN A 91 -7.27 -14.27 -9.38
CA GLN A 91 -7.55 -14.04 -7.96
C GLN A 91 -6.28 -13.82 -7.12
N ARG A 92 -5.10 -14.24 -7.55
CA ARG A 92 -3.86 -13.89 -6.84
C ARG A 92 -3.37 -12.50 -7.24
N ASP A 93 -3.47 -12.16 -8.52
CA ASP A 93 -3.02 -10.85 -9.02
C ASP A 93 -3.83 -9.69 -8.42
N TYR A 94 -5.15 -9.85 -8.33
CA TYR A 94 -6.01 -8.84 -7.68
C TYR A 94 -5.72 -8.71 -6.15
N LEU A 95 -5.11 -9.74 -5.52
CA LEU A 95 -4.82 -9.82 -4.09
C LEU A 95 -3.59 -9.01 -3.78
N MET A 96 -2.59 -9.18 -4.64
CA MET A 96 -1.35 -8.43 -4.62
C MET A 96 -1.62 -6.96 -4.94
N GLU A 97 -2.38 -6.65 -6.00
CA GLU A 97 -2.71 -5.26 -6.33
C GLU A 97 -3.43 -4.54 -5.19
N ARG A 98 -4.37 -5.20 -4.50
CA ARG A 98 -5.05 -4.60 -3.34
C ARG A 98 -4.10 -4.42 -2.14
N ARG A 99 -3.13 -5.32 -1.94
CA ARG A 99 -2.11 -5.19 -0.88
C ARG A 99 -1.24 -3.97 -1.17
N ASP A 100 -0.75 -3.86 -2.40
CA ASP A 100 0.15 -2.79 -2.83
C ASP A 100 -0.55 -1.43 -2.71
N LEU A 101 -1.81 -1.32 -3.16
CA LEU A 101 -2.61 -0.10 -2.97
C LEU A 101 -2.84 0.25 -1.49
N ALA A 102 -2.96 -0.74 -0.60
CA ALA A 102 -3.10 -0.47 0.83
C ALA A 102 -1.79 0.01 1.47
N ILE A 103 -0.64 -0.54 1.02
CA ILE A 103 0.69 -0.09 1.41
C ILE A 103 0.88 1.36 0.96
N ASP A 104 0.59 1.64 -0.31
CA ASP A 104 0.66 2.98 -0.90
C ASP A 104 -0.21 3.98 -0.15
N PHE A 105 -1.46 3.61 0.16
CA PHE A 105 -2.39 4.44 0.91
C PHE A 105 -1.86 4.83 2.30
N ILE A 106 -1.39 3.84 3.07
CA ILE A 106 -0.85 4.09 4.42
C ILE A 106 0.41 4.94 4.33
N PHE A 107 1.31 4.60 3.40
CA PHE A 107 2.54 5.31 3.20
C PHE A 107 2.29 6.78 2.82
N SER A 108 1.39 7.05 1.88
CA SER A 108 1.07 8.42 1.46
C SER A 108 0.46 9.25 2.59
N LEU A 109 -0.40 8.67 3.43
CA LEU A 109 -0.98 9.39 4.58
C LEU A 109 0.09 9.84 5.59
N VAL A 110 1.00 8.94 5.95
CA VAL A 110 2.10 9.27 6.86
C VAL A 110 3.05 10.26 6.21
N LEU A 111 3.33 10.08 4.91
CA LEU A 111 4.24 10.94 4.17
C LEU A 111 3.72 12.37 4.06
N ILE A 112 2.44 12.59 3.80
CA ILE A 112 1.81 13.92 3.78
C ILE A 112 2.08 14.65 5.08
N GLU A 113 1.86 14.02 6.23
CA GLU A 113 2.03 14.69 7.52
C GLU A 113 3.50 14.95 7.88
N VAL A 114 4.38 14.00 7.59
CA VAL A 114 5.81 14.13 7.88
C VAL A 114 6.44 15.22 7.00
N LEU A 115 6.04 15.34 5.72
CA LEU A 115 6.57 16.35 4.82
C LEU A 115 6.10 17.78 5.13
N LYS A 116 5.03 17.97 5.90
CA LYS A 116 4.65 19.32 6.37
C LYS A 116 5.74 19.95 7.26
N GLN A 117 6.62 19.15 7.84
CA GLN A 117 7.71 19.62 8.70
C GLN A 117 8.99 20.01 7.94
N ILE A 118 9.01 19.92 6.60
CA ILE A 118 10.16 20.33 5.78
C ILE A 118 10.65 21.75 6.10
N PRO A 119 9.80 22.78 6.31
CA PRO A 119 10.29 24.13 6.61
C PRO A 119 11.15 24.21 7.88
N LEU A 120 11.04 23.24 8.80
CA LEU A 120 11.80 23.19 10.05
C LEU A 120 13.18 22.54 9.89
N HIS A 121 13.44 21.83 8.79
CA HIS A 121 14.68 21.09 8.56
C HIS A 121 15.17 21.31 7.13
N PRO A 122 16.45 21.66 6.88
CA PRO A 122 16.99 21.61 5.53
C PRO A 122 16.96 20.15 5.04
N VAL A 123 15.95 19.81 4.24
CA VAL A 123 15.76 18.44 3.75
C VAL A 123 16.75 18.18 2.64
N ILE A 124 17.29 16.96 2.65
CA ILE A 124 18.28 16.50 1.67
C ILE A 124 17.59 16.40 0.30
N ASP A 125 18.08 17.14 -0.70
CA ASP A 125 17.51 17.19 -2.06
C ASP A 125 17.30 15.80 -2.68
N SER A 126 18.14 14.82 -2.34
CA SER A 126 17.99 13.43 -2.80
C SER A 126 16.69 12.78 -2.33
N LEU A 127 16.28 13.02 -1.07
CA LEU A 127 15.04 12.45 -0.52
C LEU A 127 13.81 13.10 -1.16
N VAL A 128 13.87 14.41 -1.43
CA VAL A 128 12.80 15.11 -2.16
C VAL A 128 12.66 14.53 -3.56
N HIS A 129 13.78 14.30 -4.25
CA HIS A 129 13.78 13.69 -5.57
C HIS A 129 13.17 12.27 -5.56
N ASP A 130 13.50 11.46 -4.56
CA ASP A 130 12.93 10.11 -4.39
C ASP A 130 11.41 10.14 -4.18
N VAL A 131 10.91 11.08 -3.35
CA VAL A 131 9.46 11.27 -3.16
C VAL A 131 8.78 11.66 -4.47
N ILE A 132 9.36 12.61 -5.21
CA ILE A 132 8.81 13.08 -6.49
C ILE A 132 8.74 11.93 -7.50
N ASN A 133 9.84 11.18 -7.64
CA ASN A 133 9.89 10.02 -8.53
C ASN A 133 8.89 8.94 -8.14
N LEU A 134 8.65 8.73 -6.84
CA LEU A 134 7.65 7.80 -6.35
C LEU A 134 6.24 8.26 -6.70
N ALA A 135 5.88 9.51 -6.40
CA ALA A 135 4.56 10.06 -6.70
C ALA A 135 4.22 9.97 -8.19
N PHE A 136 5.18 10.29 -9.08
CA PHE A 136 4.96 10.20 -10.52
C PHE A 136 4.66 8.79 -11.04
N LYS A 137 5.04 7.73 -10.31
CA LYS A 137 4.65 6.36 -10.69
C LYS A 137 3.15 6.13 -10.56
N HIS A 138 2.48 6.82 -9.64
CA HIS A 138 1.04 6.69 -9.39
C HIS A 138 0.18 7.51 -10.34
N PHE A 139 0.75 8.48 -11.07
CA PHE A 139 0.04 9.24 -12.11
C PHE A 139 0.06 8.58 -13.49
N LYS A 140 0.72 7.42 -13.65
CA LYS A 140 0.69 6.69 -14.93
C LYS A 140 -0.73 6.26 -15.26
N TYR A 141 -1.31 6.92 -16.25
CA TYR A 141 -2.62 6.62 -16.78
C TYR A 141 -2.63 5.19 -17.35
N LYS A 142 -3.40 4.28 -16.73
CA LYS A 142 -3.67 2.94 -17.25
C LYS A 142 -4.93 3.00 -18.11
N GLU A 143 -4.78 3.45 -19.35
CA GLU A 143 -5.88 3.54 -20.31
C GLU A 143 -6.57 2.18 -20.47
N GLY A 144 -7.89 2.13 -20.22
CA GLY A 144 -8.70 0.92 -20.37
C GLY A 144 -8.69 -0.08 -19.20
N TYR A 145 -8.01 0.20 -18.08
CA TYR A 145 -8.08 -0.67 -16.90
C TYR A 145 -9.38 -0.41 -16.12
N LEU A 146 -10.37 -1.28 -16.31
CA LEU A 146 -11.63 -1.32 -15.54
C LEU A 146 -11.58 -2.45 -14.51
N GLY A 147 -10.46 -2.56 -13.79
CA GLY A 147 -10.28 -3.55 -12.74
C GLY A 147 -11.12 -3.22 -11.49
N PRO A 148 -11.42 -4.20 -10.63
CA PRO A 148 -12.20 -4.00 -9.40
C PRO A 148 -11.54 -3.03 -8.39
N ASN A 149 -10.26 -2.70 -8.59
CA ASN A 149 -9.48 -1.77 -7.76
C ASN A 149 -9.40 -0.33 -8.30
N THR A 150 -10.00 -0.03 -9.45
CA THR A 150 -9.81 1.26 -10.14
C THR A 150 -10.11 2.46 -9.22
N GLY A 151 -11.17 2.39 -8.41
CA GLY A 151 -11.48 3.43 -7.43
C GLY A 151 -10.39 3.63 -6.37
N ASN A 152 -9.82 2.54 -5.84
CA ASN A 152 -8.71 2.62 -4.88
C ASN A 152 -7.44 3.20 -5.51
N MET A 153 -7.20 2.90 -6.79
CA MET A 153 -6.08 3.46 -7.54
C MET A 153 -6.22 4.98 -7.70
N HIS A 154 -7.43 5.48 -7.98
CA HIS A 154 -7.68 6.93 -8.01
C HIS A 154 -7.47 7.59 -6.65
N ILE A 155 -7.97 7.00 -5.56
CA ILE A 155 -7.74 7.51 -4.20
C ILE A 155 -6.24 7.61 -3.89
N VAL A 156 -5.47 6.57 -4.21
CA VAL A 156 -4.01 6.58 -4.02
C VAL A 156 -3.36 7.67 -4.88
N ALA A 157 -3.78 7.84 -6.14
CA ALA A 157 -3.27 8.91 -6.99
C ALA A 157 -3.57 10.30 -6.41
N ASP A 158 -4.77 10.54 -5.88
CA ASP A 158 -5.14 11.79 -5.24
C ASP A 158 -4.26 12.08 -4.00
N LEU A 159 -3.98 11.06 -3.18
CA LEU A 159 -3.07 11.20 -2.04
C LEU A 159 -1.64 11.53 -2.48
N TYR A 160 -1.13 10.91 -3.54
CA TYR A 160 0.18 11.25 -4.09
C TYR A 160 0.21 12.63 -4.76
N ALA A 161 -0.92 13.14 -5.27
CA ALA A 161 -1.04 14.53 -5.69
C ALA A 161 -0.91 15.49 -4.50
N GLU A 162 -1.51 15.14 -3.35
CA GLU A 162 -1.36 15.90 -2.11
C GLU A 162 0.09 15.89 -1.61
N VAL A 163 0.79 14.74 -1.65
CA VAL A 163 2.23 14.64 -1.33
C VAL A 163 3.05 15.66 -2.13
N ILE A 164 2.83 15.74 -3.45
CA ILE A 164 3.50 16.73 -4.31
C ILE A 164 3.09 18.16 -3.94
N GLY A 165 1.82 18.40 -3.63
CA GLY A 165 1.31 19.69 -3.18
C GLY A 165 2.01 20.18 -1.90
N VAL A 166 2.17 19.31 -0.91
CA VAL A 166 2.89 19.62 0.33
C VAL A 166 4.36 19.92 0.05
N LEU A 167 5.03 19.12 -0.79
CA LEU A 167 6.42 19.38 -1.20
C LEU A 167 6.58 20.74 -1.89
N ALA A 168 5.63 21.13 -2.74
CA ALA A 168 5.67 22.39 -3.47
C ALA A 168 5.48 23.60 -2.55
N GLN A 169 4.68 23.47 -1.49
CA GLN A 169 4.48 24.53 -0.48
C GLN A 169 5.65 24.68 0.49
N ALA A 170 6.46 23.63 0.64
CA ALA A 170 7.59 23.61 1.55
C ALA A 170 8.87 24.27 0.98
N LYS A 171 8.83 24.74 -0.28
CA LYS A 171 9.94 25.40 -0.97
C LYS A 171 9.71 26.89 -1.18
#